data_AF-A0A963T3A0-F1
#
_entry.id   AF-A0A963T3A0-F1
#
_cell.length_a   1.000
_cell.length_b   1.000
_cell.length_c   1.000
_cell.angle_alpha   90.00
_cell.angle_beta   90.00
_cell.angle_gamma   90.00
#
_symmetry.space_group_name_H-M   'P 1'
#
loop_
_entity.id
_entity.type
_entity.pdbx_description
1 polymer ?
#
loop_
_entity_poly.entity_id
_entity_poly.type
_entity_poly.pdbx_seq_one_letter_code
_entity_poly.pdbx_strand_id
1 'polypeptide(L)'
;APAAPFELHVDGSLTNSTLISSDDLIITKESGPPAFAGIVASASAFARMVFKGAKARGTLSAPEAAVSGDLTFTLLGAVYDGATTRGTASIEMRVDGAVSTGVAPQRIEFMTGADAVRTERMRITSGGNVGVGKTAPTTKLDVDGAVRVKSYAKAALPSASSAGAGAIVHVADEAGGSVLAFSDGAGWRRVTDRALVS
;
A
#
# COMPACT_ATOMS: atom_id res chain seq x y z
N ALA A 1 24.13 27.71 30.32
CA ALA A 1 23.92 28.44 29.05
C ALA A 1 22.99 27.59 28.18
N PRO A 2 21.95 28.17 27.56
CA PRO A 2 21.03 27.43 26.67
C PRO A 2 21.79 26.89 25.45
N ALA A 3 21.38 25.73 24.96
CA ALA A 3 21.96 25.04 23.80
C ALA A 3 22.01 25.95 22.58
N ALA A 4 23.11 25.91 21.82
CA ALA A 4 23.21 26.60 20.54
C ALA A 4 22.08 26.12 19.61
N PRO A 5 21.41 27.01 18.86
CA PRO A 5 20.42 26.61 17.87
C PRO A 5 21.09 25.75 16.80
N PHE A 6 20.36 24.72 16.35
CA PHE A 6 20.73 23.93 15.17
C PHE A 6 20.95 24.88 13.98
N GLU A 7 22.14 24.86 13.38
CA GLU A 7 22.50 25.69 12.23
C GLU A 7 22.74 24.80 11.00
N LEU A 8 21.96 25.04 9.95
CA LEU A 8 22.05 24.34 8.67
C LEU A 8 23.24 24.92 7.88
N HIS A 9 24.31 24.14 7.70
CA HIS A 9 25.40 24.49 6.80
C HIS A 9 25.04 24.07 5.36
N VAL A 10 25.07 25.02 4.42
CA VAL A 10 24.88 24.78 2.98
C VAL A 10 26.16 25.20 2.24
N ASP A 11 26.90 24.22 1.70
CA ASP A 11 28.07 24.48 0.86
C ASP A 11 27.64 24.69 -0.61
N GLY A 12 27.32 25.94 -1.01
CA GLY A 12 27.08 26.29 -2.43
C GLY A 12 26.08 27.44 -2.68
N SER A 13 26.11 27.98 -3.91
CA SER A 13 25.32 29.14 -4.35
C SER A 13 23.82 28.84 -4.43
N LEU A 14 23.03 29.59 -3.66
CA LEU A 14 21.57 29.58 -3.66
C LEU A 14 21.04 30.38 -4.85
N THR A 15 20.36 29.73 -5.79
CA THR A 15 19.48 30.42 -6.74
C THR A 15 18.03 30.04 -6.47
N ASN A 16 17.42 30.78 -5.53
CA ASN A 16 15.97 30.95 -5.33
C ASN A 16 15.22 29.70 -4.81
N SER A 17 14.63 29.64 -3.61
CA SER A 17 14.22 30.62 -2.59
C SER A 17 14.17 29.90 -1.24
N THR A 18 14.14 30.64 -0.13
CA THR A 18 13.69 30.21 1.22
C THR A 18 12.44 29.32 1.16
N LEU A 19 12.10 28.54 2.20
CA LEU A 19 10.76 28.48 2.81
C LEU A 19 10.63 27.28 3.76
N ILE A 20 10.99 27.51 5.02
CA ILE A 20 10.31 26.86 6.14
C ILE A 20 8.97 27.61 6.24
N SER A 21 7.85 26.97 5.88
CA SER A 21 6.56 27.42 6.45
C SER A 21 6.60 27.03 7.93
N SER A 22 5.76 27.61 8.79
CA SER A 22 5.81 27.36 10.24
C SER A 22 5.96 25.87 10.63
N ASP A 23 5.51 24.95 9.76
CA ASP A 23 5.54 23.50 9.98
C ASP A 23 6.10 22.64 8.81
N ASP A 24 6.40 23.19 7.61
CA ASP A 24 6.78 22.39 6.43
C ASP A 24 8.16 22.73 5.81
N LEU A 25 8.83 21.70 5.31
CA LEU A 25 10.01 21.78 4.44
C LEU A 25 9.60 21.79 2.96
N ILE A 26 9.85 22.90 2.24
CA ILE A 26 9.56 23.03 0.81
C ILE A 26 10.85 22.83 -0.02
N ILE A 27 10.89 21.84 -0.92
CA ILE A 27 12.11 21.41 -1.67
C ILE A 27 12.07 21.89 -3.15
N THR A 28 11.22 22.86 -3.53
CA THR A 28 10.82 23.00 -4.95
C THR A 28 10.52 24.44 -5.40
N LYS A 29 10.75 24.75 -6.68
CA LYS A 29 10.36 26.01 -7.37
C LYS A 29 9.10 25.81 -8.22
N GLU A 30 8.29 26.86 -8.40
CA GLU A 30 6.94 26.85 -9.01
C GLU A 30 6.83 26.47 -10.50
N SER A 31 7.92 26.11 -11.19
CA SER A 31 7.92 25.93 -12.66
C SER A 31 8.62 24.66 -13.18
N GLY A 32 8.76 23.62 -12.35
CA GLY A 32 9.24 22.30 -12.77
C GLY A 32 8.72 21.18 -11.88
N PRO A 33 8.74 19.91 -12.34
CA PRO A 33 8.35 18.80 -11.49
C PRO A 33 9.27 18.76 -10.27
N PRO A 34 8.73 18.84 -9.05
CA PRO A 34 9.55 18.73 -7.85
C PRO A 34 10.10 17.31 -7.75
N ALA A 35 11.40 17.18 -7.45
CA ALA A 35 12.03 15.88 -7.24
C ALA A 35 12.80 15.87 -5.92
N PHE A 36 12.44 14.93 -5.05
CA PHE A 36 13.33 14.47 -4.01
C PHE A 36 14.08 13.25 -4.54
N ALA A 37 15.42 13.32 -4.57
CA ALA A 37 16.27 12.23 -5.04
C ALA A 37 17.26 11.83 -3.94
N GLY A 38 17.25 10.54 -3.57
CA GLY A 38 18.34 9.93 -2.79
C GLY A 38 19.14 8.98 -3.66
N ILE A 39 20.47 9.14 -3.66
CA ILE A 39 21.41 8.26 -4.37
C ILE A 39 22.15 7.43 -3.32
N VAL A 40 22.16 6.11 -3.50
CA VAL A 40 22.92 5.19 -2.64
C VAL A 40 23.90 4.40 -3.51
N ALA A 41 25.20 4.62 -3.32
CA ALA A 41 26.26 3.84 -3.94
C ALA A 41 26.86 2.90 -2.89
N SER A 42 26.77 1.59 -3.11
CA SER A 42 27.29 0.59 -2.17
C SER A 42 27.59 -0.74 -2.86
N ALA A 43 28.59 -1.47 -2.36
CA ALA A 43 28.87 -2.85 -2.74
C ALA A 43 28.02 -3.88 -1.97
N SER A 44 27.22 -3.44 -0.99
CA SER A 44 26.33 -4.31 -0.22
C SER A 44 24.99 -4.50 -0.93
N ALA A 45 24.48 -5.73 -0.96
CA ALA A 45 23.15 -6.05 -1.48
C ALA A 45 21.99 -5.46 -0.64
N PHE A 46 22.27 -4.95 0.56
CA PHE A 46 21.25 -4.46 1.50
C PHE A 46 21.23 -2.94 1.67
N ALA A 47 22.26 -2.23 1.18
CA ALA A 47 22.27 -0.78 1.21
C ALA A 47 21.23 -0.22 0.23
N ARG A 48 20.32 0.60 0.72
CA ARG A 48 19.23 1.21 -0.06
C ARG A 48 18.79 2.52 0.58
N MET A 49 18.11 3.36 -0.19
CA MET A 49 17.38 4.49 0.37
C MET A 49 16.20 3.96 1.19
N VAL A 50 15.98 4.51 2.39
CA VAL A 50 14.87 4.14 3.26
C VAL A 50 14.15 5.40 3.72
N PHE A 51 12.85 5.46 3.47
CA PHE A 51 11.95 6.34 4.21
C PHE A 51 11.48 5.59 5.45
N LYS A 52 11.82 6.10 6.63
CA LYS A 52 11.49 5.46 7.91
C LYS A 52 10.62 6.39 8.72
N GLY A 53 9.41 5.94 9.03
CA GLY A 53 8.64 6.45 10.15
C GLY A 53 9.01 5.68 11.42
N ALA A 54 9.19 6.40 12.53
CA ALA A 54 9.37 5.80 13.85
C ALA A 54 8.38 6.48 14.79
N LYS A 55 7.60 5.68 15.52
CA LYS A 55 6.63 6.16 16.48
C LYS A 55 6.91 5.58 17.85
N ALA A 56 7.09 6.47 18.81
CA ALA A 56 6.97 6.20 20.24
C ALA A 56 5.85 7.08 20.81
N ARG A 57 5.29 6.66 21.94
CA ARG A 57 4.50 7.54 22.81
C ARG A 57 5.45 8.22 23.81
N GLY A 58 4.92 9.01 24.74
CA GLY A 58 5.73 9.79 25.68
C GLY A 58 6.50 10.92 24.98
N THR A 59 7.69 11.22 25.51
CA THR A 59 8.58 12.27 24.99
C THR A 59 9.88 11.67 24.46
N LEU A 60 10.70 12.47 23.76
CA LEU A 60 12.00 12.01 23.28
C LEU A 60 12.97 11.62 24.41
N SER A 61 12.85 12.25 25.59
CA SER A 61 13.67 11.96 26.77
C SER A 61 13.10 10.85 27.66
N ALA A 62 11.82 10.51 27.50
CA ALA A 62 11.13 9.42 28.20
C ALA A 62 10.13 8.74 27.25
N PRO A 63 10.62 7.91 26.31
CA PRO A 63 9.77 7.28 25.31
C PRO A 63 8.95 6.15 25.93
N GLU A 64 7.70 6.07 25.49
CA GLU A 64 6.78 4.98 25.84
C GLU A 64 6.51 4.12 24.61
N ALA A 65 6.13 2.86 24.83
CA ALA A 65 5.75 1.95 23.76
C ALA A 65 4.54 2.50 22.98
N ALA A 66 4.58 2.39 21.66
CA ALA A 66 3.40 2.60 20.84
C ALA A 66 2.34 1.53 21.15
N VAL A 67 1.09 1.78 20.79
CA VAL A 67 -0.01 0.82 21.00
C VAL A 67 -0.77 0.61 19.70
N SER A 68 -1.58 -0.44 19.64
CA SER A 68 -2.41 -0.76 18.48
C SER A 68 -3.17 0.46 17.96
N GLY A 69 -3.15 0.66 16.64
CA GLY A 69 -3.81 1.77 15.96
C GLY A 69 -2.92 3.00 15.74
N ASP A 70 -1.78 3.12 16.44
CA ASP A 70 -0.85 4.23 16.25
C ASP A 70 -0.31 4.27 14.82
N LEU A 71 -0.38 5.46 14.20
CA LEU A 71 0.27 5.74 12.93
C LEU A 71 1.78 5.82 13.13
N THR A 72 2.51 5.12 12.26
CA THR A 72 3.98 5.10 12.29
C THR A 72 4.59 5.81 11.09
N PHE A 73 3.93 5.73 9.93
CA PHE A 73 4.34 6.40 8.70
C PHE A 73 3.13 6.62 7.80
N THR A 74 3.12 7.73 7.08
CA THR A 74 2.09 8.05 6.08
C THR A 74 2.78 8.54 4.82
N LEU A 75 2.45 7.94 3.68
CA LEU A 75 2.65 8.54 2.36
C LEU A 75 1.33 9.17 1.93
N LEU A 76 1.32 10.49 1.75
CA LEU A 76 0.10 11.26 1.50
C LEU A 76 0.11 11.87 0.10
N GLY A 77 -0.92 11.59 -0.69
CA GLY A 77 -1.26 12.37 -1.87
C GLY A 77 -2.21 13.49 -1.48
N ALA A 78 -1.88 14.73 -1.86
CA ALA A 78 -2.74 15.88 -1.65
C ALA A 78 -2.90 16.72 -2.92
N VAL A 79 -4.05 17.36 -3.08
CA VAL A 79 -4.40 18.19 -4.24
C VAL A 79 -5.05 19.50 -3.78
N TYR A 80 -4.66 20.62 -4.39
CA TYR A 80 -5.33 21.90 -4.20
C TYR A 80 -6.63 21.94 -5.00
N ASP A 81 -7.76 22.16 -4.33
CA ASP A 81 -9.09 22.11 -4.95
C ASP A 81 -9.60 23.47 -5.46
N GLY A 82 -8.77 24.51 -5.41
CA GLY A 82 -9.16 25.89 -5.68
C GLY A 82 -9.35 26.76 -4.43
N ALA A 83 -9.43 26.15 -3.24
CA ALA A 83 -9.50 26.85 -1.95
C ALA A 83 -8.55 26.27 -0.89
N THR A 84 -8.37 24.96 -0.83
CA THR A 84 -7.52 24.29 0.15
C THR A 84 -6.82 23.06 -0.42
N THR A 85 -5.70 22.69 0.19
CA THR A 85 -5.00 21.44 -0.13
C THR A 85 -5.63 20.29 0.63
N ARG A 86 -6.08 19.25 -0.09
CA ARG A 86 -6.77 18.09 0.49
C ARG A 86 -5.97 16.81 0.30
N GLY A 87 -5.68 16.13 1.40
CA GLY A 87 -5.00 14.83 1.43
C GLY A 87 -5.96 13.63 1.30
N THR A 88 -6.52 13.39 0.11
CA THR A 88 -7.63 12.45 -0.09
C THR A 88 -7.20 11.00 -0.39
N ALA A 89 -5.90 10.73 -0.57
CA ALA A 89 -5.37 9.38 -0.78
C ALA A 89 -4.07 9.16 0.01
N SER A 90 -3.93 8.03 0.69
CA SER A 90 -2.72 7.71 1.46
C SER A 90 -2.41 6.21 1.50
N ILE A 91 -1.13 5.92 1.73
CA ILE A 91 -0.68 4.63 2.24
C ILE A 91 -0.24 4.87 3.68
N GLU A 92 -0.84 4.14 4.62
CA GLU A 92 -0.63 4.33 6.05
C GLU A 92 -0.06 3.05 6.67
N MET A 93 0.98 3.20 7.48
CA MET A 93 1.54 2.13 8.29
C MET A 93 1.12 2.33 9.74
N ARG A 94 0.50 1.32 10.33
CA ARG A 94 -0.02 1.38 11.71
C ARG A 94 0.45 0.21 12.55
N VAL A 95 0.55 0.43 13.85
CA VAL A 95 0.70 -0.64 14.84
C VAL A 95 -0.53 -1.53 14.82
N ASP A 96 -0.31 -2.84 14.76
CA ASP A 96 -1.32 -3.88 14.52
C ASP A 96 -1.40 -4.91 15.64
N GLY A 97 -1.34 -4.45 16.88
CA GLY A 97 -1.37 -5.29 18.07
C GLY A 97 -0.64 -4.68 19.26
N ALA A 98 -0.48 -5.47 20.31
CA ALA A 98 0.29 -5.07 21.48
C ALA A 98 1.78 -4.96 21.13
N VAL A 99 2.42 -3.88 21.59
CA VAL A 99 3.87 -3.66 21.44
C VAL A 99 4.56 -4.00 22.75
N SER A 100 5.66 -4.72 22.66
CA SER A 100 6.57 -5.00 23.77
C SER A 100 8.01 -5.15 23.24
N THR A 101 8.98 -5.41 24.12
CA THR A 101 10.37 -5.58 23.69
C THR A 101 10.49 -6.71 22.67
N GLY A 102 10.95 -6.38 21.46
CA GLY A 102 11.09 -7.33 20.36
C GLY A 102 9.79 -7.66 19.61
N VAL A 103 8.65 -7.07 20.00
CA VAL A 103 7.35 -7.33 19.39
C VAL A 103 6.68 -6.00 19.02
N ALA A 104 6.58 -5.72 17.72
CA ALA A 104 5.91 -4.53 17.21
C ALA A 104 5.17 -4.87 15.91
N PRO A 105 4.04 -5.57 15.98
CA PRO A 105 3.26 -5.91 14.80
C PRO A 105 2.80 -4.63 14.10
N GLN A 106 2.88 -4.62 12.77
CA GLN A 106 2.43 -3.50 11.95
C GLN A 106 1.63 -4.00 10.76
N ARG A 107 0.72 -3.14 10.27
CA ARG A 107 -0.06 -3.34 9.06
C ARG A 107 0.13 -2.18 8.10
N ILE A 108 -0.19 -2.44 6.84
CA ILE A 108 -0.24 -1.44 5.78
C ILE A 108 -1.69 -1.27 5.35
N GLU A 109 -2.15 -0.03 5.25
CA GLU A 109 -3.50 0.35 4.84
C GLU A 109 -3.43 1.25 3.60
N PHE A 110 -4.34 1.02 2.65
CA PHE A 110 -4.53 1.84 1.45
C PHE A 110 -5.85 2.59 1.59
N MET A 111 -5.75 3.90 1.65
CA MET A 111 -6.85 4.80 1.99
C MET A 111 -7.19 5.68 0.79
N THR A 112 -8.47 5.77 0.44
CA THR A 112 -8.94 6.72 -0.59
C THR A 112 -10.27 7.37 -0.19
N GLY A 113 -10.48 8.59 -0.63
CA GLY A 113 -11.71 9.37 -0.46
C GLY A 113 -11.83 10.46 -1.53
N ALA A 114 -12.97 11.14 -1.57
CA ALA A 114 -13.19 12.30 -2.43
C ALA A 114 -13.20 13.63 -1.64
N ASP A 115 -13.32 13.55 -0.33
CA ASP A 115 -13.39 14.69 0.58
C ASP A 115 -12.36 14.54 1.72
N ALA A 116 -12.53 15.29 2.81
CA ALA A 116 -11.61 15.24 3.95
C ALA A 116 -11.61 13.89 4.69
N VAL A 117 -12.53 12.96 4.37
CA VAL A 117 -12.63 11.65 4.98
C VAL A 117 -12.09 10.59 4.03
N ARG A 118 -11.07 9.86 4.48
CA ARG A 118 -10.54 8.71 3.75
C ARG A 118 -11.17 7.42 4.28
N THR A 119 -11.54 6.55 3.36
CA THR A 119 -12.01 5.20 3.67
C THR A 119 -10.91 4.21 3.33
N GLU A 120 -10.69 3.24 4.20
CA GLU A 120 -9.80 2.13 3.90
C GLU A 120 -10.39 1.27 2.78
N ARG A 121 -9.60 1.02 1.73
CA ARG A 121 -9.99 0.19 0.61
C ARG A 121 -9.29 -1.16 0.61
N MET A 122 -8.07 -1.24 1.14
CA MET A 122 -7.32 -2.48 1.27
C MET A 122 -6.35 -2.43 2.45
N ARG A 123 -6.08 -3.56 3.08
CA ARG A 123 -5.02 -3.71 4.08
C ARG A 123 -4.25 -5.01 3.94
N ILE A 124 -3.04 -5.01 4.50
CA ILE A 124 -2.26 -6.20 4.81
C ILE A 124 -1.98 -6.17 6.31
N THR A 125 -2.55 -7.10 7.06
CA THR A 125 -2.34 -7.25 8.50
C THR A 125 -0.94 -7.76 8.85
N SER A 126 -0.52 -7.61 10.10
CA SER A 126 0.72 -8.19 10.62
C SER A 126 0.78 -9.71 10.52
N GLY A 127 -0.37 -10.39 10.49
CA GLY A 127 -0.50 -11.83 10.22
C GLY A 127 -0.41 -12.22 8.74
N GLY A 128 -0.24 -11.23 7.84
CA GLY A 128 -0.14 -11.44 6.40
C GLY A 128 -1.46 -11.70 5.69
N ASN A 129 -2.60 -11.43 6.33
CA ASN A 129 -3.91 -11.48 5.67
C ASN A 129 -4.18 -10.18 4.91
N VAL A 130 -4.66 -10.29 3.68
CA VAL A 130 -5.06 -9.18 2.82
C VAL A 130 -6.57 -9.03 2.86
N GLY A 131 -7.05 -7.83 3.20
CA GLY A 131 -8.46 -7.47 3.16
C GLY A 131 -8.73 -6.48 2.02
N VAL A 132 -9.76 -6.68 1.21
CA VAL A 132 -10.24 -5.70 0.21
C VAL A 132 -11.64 -5.28 0.59
N GLY A 133 -11.83 -4.00 0.91
CA GLY A 133 -13.04 -3.48 1.55
C GLY A 133 -13.29 -4.02 2.96
N LYS A 134 -12.35 -4.82 3.51
CA LYS A 134 -12.49 -5.55 4.78
C LYS A 134 -11.40 -5.14 5.77
N THR A 135 -11.79 -4.58 6.91
CA THR A 135 -10.85 -4.11 7.94
C THR A 135 -10.37 -5.22 8.88
N ALA A 136 -11.05 -6.37 8.93
CA ALA A 136 -10.67 -7.51 9.77
C ALA A 136 -10.69 -8.81 8.93
N PRO A 137 -9.72 -8.99 8.01
CA PRO A 137 -9.66 -10.18 7.17
C PRO A 137 -9.35 -11.44 8.00
N THR A 138 -10.18 -12.46 7.86
CA THR A 138 -10.10 -13.72 8.64
C THR A 138 -9.32 -14.82 7.93
N THR A 139 -9.08 -14.66 6.63
CA THR A 139 -8.28 -15.57 5.79
C THR A 139 -7.24 -14.79 4.98
N LYS A 140 -6.37 -15.48 4.25
CA LYS A 140 -5.25 -14.86 3.52
C LYS A 140 -5.68 -13.80 2.52
N LEU A 141 -6.81 -14.01 1.86
CA LEU A 141 -7.47 -13.02 1.00
C LEU A 141 -8.96 -12.98 1.34
N ASP A 142 -9.42 -11.88 1.93
CA ASP A 142 -10.80 -11.68 2.36
C ASP A 142 -11.37 -10.42 1.65
N VAL A 143 -12.38 -10.61 0.81
CA VAL A 143 -12.95 -9.54 -0.03
C VAL A 143 -14.39 -9.27 0.39
N ASP A 144 -14.68 -8.05 0.80
CA ASP A 144 -16.04 -7.60 1.12
C ASP A 144 -16.77 -7.17 -0.16
N GLY A 145 -17.19 -8.16 -0.96
CA GLY A 145 -17.90 -7.94 -2.21
C GLY A 145 -17.71 -9.05 -3.23
N ALA A 146 -18.28 -8.86 -4.42
CA ALA A 146 -18.16 -9.82 -5.53
C ALA A 146 -16.76 -9.76 -6.16
N VAL A 147 -16.17 -10.94 -6.42
CA VAL A 147 -14.89 -11.06 -7.12
C VAL A 147 -15.13 -11.34 -8.60
N ARG A 148 -14.68 -10.43 -9.47
CA ARG A 148 -14.68 -10.65 -10.92
C ARG A 148 -13.36 -11.29 -11.35
N VAL A 149 -13.38 -12.58 -11.62
CA VAL A 149 -12.25 -13.29 -12.23
C VAL A 149 -12.12 -12.96 -13.72
N LYS A 150 -10.94 -13.17 -14.30
CA LYS A 150 -10.72 -12.94 -15.72
C LYS A 150 -11.67 -13.82 -16.55
N SER A 151 -12.38 -13.19 -17.47
CA SER A 151 -13.28 -13.86 -18.40
C SER A 151 -12.57 -14.17 -19.72
N TYR A 152 -12.80 -15.37 -20.24
CA TYR A 152 -12.32 -15.83 -21.53
C TYR A 152 -13.51 -16.31 -22.38
N ALA A 153 -13.44 -16.09 -23.69
CA ALA A 153 -14.13 -16.98 -24.61
C ALA A 153 -13.42 -18.33 -24.59
N LYS A 154 -14.15 -19.43 -24.72
CA LYS A 154 -13.64 -20.80 -24.65
C LYS A 154 -12.46 -21.01 -25.60
N ALA A 155 -12.58 -20.53 -26.83
CA ALA A 155 -11.52 -20.64 -27.85
C ALA A 155 -10.24 -19.84 -27.49
N ALA A 156 -10.33 -18.88 -26.57
CA ALA A 156 -9.23 -18.05 -26.11
C ALA A 156 -8.71 -18.45 -24.71
N LEU A 157 -9.17 -19.58 -24.17
CA LEU A 157 -8.67 -20.08 -22.89
C LEU A 157 -7.16 -20.34 -22.99
N PRO A 158 -6.37 -19.83 -22.03
CA PRO A 158 -4.95 -20.15 -21.98
C PRO A 158 -4.77 -21.64 -21.68
N SER A 159 -3.60 -22.19 -21.97
CA SER A 159 -3.27 -23.56 -21.57
C SER A 159 -3.45 -23.73 -20.05
N ALA A 160 -4.25 -24.72 -19.65
CA ALA A 160 -4.52 -25.01 -18.24
C ALA A 160 -3.25 -25.38 -17.45
N SER A 161 -2.30 -26.05 -18.11
CA SER A 161 -1.00 -26.40 -17.52
C SER A 161 -0.14 -25.17 -17.23
N SER A 162 -0.17 -24.16 -18.10
CA SER A 162 0.55 -22.90 -17.90
C SER A 162 -0.11 -22.01 -16.85
N ALA A 163 -1.45 -22.04 -16.74
CA ALA A 163 -2.17 -21.33 -15.69
C ALA A 163 -1.95 -21.94 -14.29
N GLY A 164 -1.61 -23.23 -14.22
CA GLY A 164 -1.38 -23.98 -12.99
C GLY A 164 -2.66 -24.57 -12.40
N ALA A 165 -2.54 -25.73 -11.76
CA ALA A 165 -3.66 -26.39 -11.09
C ALA A 165 -4.24 -25.48 -9.98
N GLY A 166 -5.57 -25.39 -9.90
CA GLY A 166 -6.28 -24.51 -8.96
C GLY A 166 -6.50 -23.08 -9.46
N ALA A 167 -5.98 -22.68 -10.62
CA ALA A 167 -6.34 -21.41 -11.25
C ALA A 167 -7.85 -21.37 -11.57
N ILE A 168 -8.48 -20.21 -11.44
CA ILE A 168 -9.93 -20.01 -11.65
C ILE A 168 -10.16 -18.95 -12.72
N VAL A 169 -11.10 -19.21 -13.63
CA VAL A 169 -11.52 -18.29 -14.69
C VAL A 169 -13.04 -18.30 -14.85
N HIS A 170 -13.55 -17.30 -15.54
CA HIS A 170 -14.91 -17.30 -16.07
C HIS A 170 -14.88 -17.62 -17.57
N VAL A 171 -15.70 -18.56 -18.02
CA VAL A 171 -15.87 -18.90 -19.44
C VAL A 171 -17.20 -18.33 -19.90
N ALA A 172 -17.16 -17.41 -20.86
CA ALA A 172 -18.33 -16.62 -21.24
C ALA A 172 -19.34 -17.36 -22.13
N ASP A 173 -18.87 -18.34 -22.89
CA ASP A 173 -19.56 -18.99 -24.02
C ASP A 173 -19.46 -20.53 -23.97
N GLU A 174 -19.43 -21.09 -22.76
CA GLU A 174 -19.49 -22.54 -22.58
C GLU A 174 -20.86 -23.11 -23.02
N ALA A 175 -20.86 -24.36 -23.49
CA ALA A 175 -22.09 -25.05 -23.83
C ALA A 175 -23.05 -25.11 -22.63
N GLY A 176 -24.26 -24.56 -22.78
CA GLY A 176 -25.24 -24.44 -21.70
C GLY A 176 -25.19 -23.13 -20.92
N GLY A 177 -24.29 -22.20 -21.29
CA GLY A 177 -24.19 -20.86 -20.72
C GLY A 177 -22.86 -20.59 -20.03
N SER A 178 -22.63 -19.33 -19.66
CA SER A 178 -21.38 -18.92 -19.01
C SER A 178 -21.16 -19.66 -17.69
N VAL A 179 -19.92 -20.06 -17.40
CA VAL A 179 -19.60 -20.87 -16.23
C VAL A 179 -18.26 -20.45 -15.61
N LEU A 180 -18.15 -20.61 -14.30
CA LEU A 180 -16.84 -20.60 -13.66
C LEU A 180 -16.12 -21.93 -13.94
N ALA A 181 -14.84 -21.86 -14.25
CA ALA A 181 -14.00 -23.02 -14.47
C ALA A 181 -12.72 -22.94 -13.66
N PHE A 182 -12.16 -24.09 -13.30
CA PHE A 182 -10.87 -24.21 -12.64
C PHE A 182 -9.94 -25.12 -13.44
N SER A 183 -8.64 -24.87 -13.38
CA SER A 183 -7.64 -25.74 -13.99
C SER A 183 -7.34 -26.94 -13.09
N ASP A 184 -7.33 -28.15 -13.64
CA ASP A 184 -6.80 -29.35 -12.97
C ASP A 184 -5.30 -29.59 -13.27
N GLY A 185 -4.66 -28.66 -13.98
CA GLY A 185 -3.27 -28.77 -14.46
C GLY A 185 -3.12 -29.38 -15.85
N ALA A 186 -4.17 -29.98 -16.43
CA ALA A 186 -4.19 -30.52 -17.78
C ALA A 186 -5.28 -29.88 -18.66
N GLY A 187 -6.45 -29.58 -18.09
CA GLY A 187 -7.58 -28.95 -18.76
C GLY A 187 -8.40 -28.05 -17.83
N TRP A 188 -9.24 -27.23 -18.45
CA TRP A 188 -10.22 -26.42 -17.73
C TRP A 188 -11.45 -27.26 -17.41
N ARG A 189 -11.84 -27.27 -16.15
CA ARG A 189 -12.99 -28.02 -15.63
C ARG A 189 -14.07 -27.05 -15.19
N ARG A 190 -15.31 -27.30 -15.60
CA ARG A 190 -16.46 -26.54 -15.10
C ARG A 190 -16.63 -26.78 -13.61
N VAL A 191 -16.92 -25.73 -12.85
CA VAL A 191 -17.18 -25.84 -11.42
C VAL A 191 -18.45 -26.67 -11.15
N THR A 192 -19.44 -26.59 -12.04
CA THR A 192 -20.76 -27.21 -11.84
C THR A 192 -20.70 -28.74 -11.79
N ASP A 193 -19.92 -29.38 -12.67
CA ASP A 193 -19.93 -30.83 -12.83
C ASP A 193 -18.54 -31.47 -13.01
N ARG A 194 -17.48 -30.67 -12.98
CA ARG A 194 -16.09 -31.10 -13.23
C ARG A 194 -15.84 -31.71 -14.61
N ALA A 195 -16.78 -31.56 -15.57
CA ALA A 195 -16.50 -31.91 -16.96
C ALA A 195 -15.49 -30.92 -17.55
N LEU A 196 -14.79 -31.33 -18.62
CA LEU A 196 -13.97 -30.38 -19.39
C LEU A 196 -14.87 -29.28 -19.96
N VAL A 197 -14.37 -28.05 -19.95
CA VAL A 197 -14.92 -26.96 -20.75
C VAL A 197 -14.81 -27.37 -22.22
N SER A 198 -15.93 -27.41 -22.94
CA SER A 198 -16.06 -28.04 -24.26
C SER A 198 -16.81 -27.20 -25.26
#